data_AF-A0A7X7VTC2-F1
#
_entry.id   AF-A0A7X7VTC2-F1
#
_cell.length_a   1.000
_cell.length_b   1.000
_cell.length_c   1.000
_cell.angle_alpha   90.00
_cell.angle_beta   90.00
_cell.angle_gamma   90.00
#
_symmetry.space_group_name_H-M   'P 1'
#
loop_
_entity.id
_entity.type
_entity.pdbx_description
1 polymer ?
#
loop_
_entity_poly.entity_id
_entity_poly.type
_entity_poly.pdbx_seq_one_letter_code
_entity_poly.pdbx_strand_id
1 'polypeptide(L)'
;MKARFLLVVMLTAIVFLLFLSGCHKPTELEQVSKPVFSPPGGTYDSAVEVVITTSTLGTTILYTTDGSDPDLNSPVYAGPILVSETITLKAKAYRTGMQDSAIATASYTIELPPPPDQMIYVPGGTFTMGDTRGYVNELPTHTVTLNSFYIGKYEVTQAEYSQYMQPGSSWRSDYGLGDNYPAYYVSWYAILKYCNLRSMAEGLIPCYTINGSTNPANWGAVPTDYNDAWDAAICDWNANGYRLPTEAEWEYA
;
A
#
# COMPACT_ATOMS: atom_id res chain seq x y z
N MET A 1 -59.71 -18.96 47.15
CA MET A 1 -59.89 -17.64 47.80
C MET A 1 -59.47 -17.78 49.25
N LYS A 2 -58.21 -17.52 49.57
CA LYS A 2 -57.62 -18.01 50.84
C LYS A 2 -56.64 -17.02 51.47
N ALA A 3 -56.67 -17.07 52.79
CA ALA A 3 -56.11 -16.18 53.80
C ALA A 3 -54.57 -16.23 53.96
N ARG A 4 -54.05 -15.29 54.76
CA ARG A 4 -52.69 -15.21 55.31
C ARG A 4 -52.50 -16.16 56.51
N PHE A 5 -51.30 -16.74 56.74
CA PHE A 5 -50.62 -17.12 58.01
C PHE A 5 -49.30 -17.88 57.69
N LEU A 6 -48.14 -17.49 58.25
CA LEU A 6 -47.35 -17.99 59.42
C LEU A 6 -46.30 -19.08 59.13
N LEU A 7 -45.10 -18.86 59.68
CA LEU A 7 -43.95 -19.76 59.80
C LEU A 7 -44.28 -21.03 60.61
N VAL A 8 -43.90 -22.22 60.10
CA VAL A 8 -43.77 -23.46 60.88
C VAL A 8 -42.53 -24.23 60.40
N VAL A 9 -41.67 -24.59 61.34
CA VAL A 9 -40.61 -25.59 61.21
C VAL A 9 -41.21 -26.96 61.53
N MET A 10 -41.01 -27.96 60.69
CA MET A 10 -40.97 -29.37 61.13
C MET A 10 -40.10 -30.23 60.19
N LEU A 11 -39.15 -30.93 60.81
CA LEU A 11 -38.35 -32.02 60.24
C LEU A 11 -39.25 -33.19 59.81
N THR A 12 -38.94 -33.81 58.67
CA THR A 12 -38.82 -35.29 58.53
C THR A 12 -37.96 -35.63 57.30
N ALA A 13 -37.12 -36.65 57.46
CA ALA A 13 -36.07 -37.07 56.56
C ALA A 13 -36.59 -37.87 55.35
N ILE A 14 -36.06 -37.60 54.16
CA ILE A 14 -35.92 -38.60 53.08
C ILE A 14 -34.54 -38.42 52.45
N VAL A 15 -33.72 -39.45 52.62
CA VAL A 15 -32.47 -39.69 51.90
C VAL A 15 -32.79 -39.72 50.41
N PHE A 16 -32.27 -38.74 49.66
CA PHE A 16 -32.22 -38.82 48.19
C PHE A 16 -30.77 -38.69 47.75
N LEU A 17 -30.36 -39.68 46.98
CA LEU A 17 -29.02 -39.93 46.47
C LEU A 17 -28.40 -38.65 45.87
N LEU A 18 -27.27 -38.22 46.45
CA LEU A 18 -26.31 -37.33 45.80
C LEU A 18 -25.72 -38.07 44.60
N PHE A 19 -26.33 -37.95 43.43
CA PHE A 19 -25.54 -37.98 42.21
C PHE A 19 -24.82 -36.62 42.13
N LEU A 20 -23.55 -36.62 42.55
CA LEU A 20 -22.57 -35.66 42.04
C LEU A 20 -22.42 -35.91 40.53
N SER A 21 -23.40 -35.49 39.73
CA SER A 21 -23.09 -35.07 38.37
C SER A 21 -22.28 -33.80 38.53
N GLY A 22 -20.95 -33.98 38.57
CA GLY A 22 -20.03 -32.92 38.19
C GLY A 22 -20.43 -32.50 36.78
N CYS A 23 -21.31 -31.49 36.70
CA CYS A 23 -21.53 -30.73 35.50
C CYS A 23 -20.20 -30.01 35.27
N HIS A 24 -19.26 -30.68 34.61
CA HIS A 24 -18.11 -30.01 34.02
C HIS A 24 -18.73 -29.01 33.04
N LYS A 25 -18.81 -27.73 33.45
CA LYS A 25 -18.86 -26.66 32.47
C LYS A 25 -17.68 -26.92 31.53
N PRO A 26 -17.90 -27.05 30.21
CA PRO A 26 -16.79 -27.10 29.27
C PRO A 26 -15.90 -25.89 29.58
N THR A 27 -14.60 -26.11 29.73
CA THR A 27 -13.64 -25.02 29.87
C THR A 27 -13.64 -24.26 28.54
N GLU A 28 -14.45 -23.21 28.45
CA GLU A 28 -14.45 -22.28 27.33
C GLU A 28 -13.12 -21.54 27.34
N LEU A 29 -12.28 -21.79 26.35
CA LEU A 29 -11.03 -21.06 26.20
C LEU A 29 -11.37 -19.60 25.95
N GLU A 30 -10.70 -18.70 26.67
CA GLU A 30 -10.83 -17.26 26.43
C GLU A 30 -10.51 -16.97 24.95
N GLN A 31 -11.35 -16.16 24.30
CA GLN A 31 -11.22 -15.88 22.88
C GLN A 31 -10.24 -14.72 22.65
N VAL A 32 -9.37 -14.86 21.65
CA VAL A 32 -8.48 -13.78 21.19
C VAL A 32 -9.31 -12.61 20.66
N SER A 33 -8.94 -11.40 21.06
CA SER A 33 -9.60 -10.18 20.60
C SER A 33 -9.49 -10.04 19.08
N LYS A 34 -10.61 -9.67 18.45
CA LYS A 34 -10.69 -9.40 17.01
C LYS A 34 -9.65 -8.33 16.61
N PRO A 35 -8.88 -8.54 15.53
CA PRO A 35 -7.99 -7.51 15.01
C PRO A 35 -8.72 -6.21 14.66
N VAL A 36 -8.02 -5.08 14.79
CA VAL A 36 -8.49 -3.74 14.45
C VAL A 36 -7.52 -3.14 13.44
N PHE A 37 -8.07 -2.50 12.40
CA PHE A 37 -7.31 -1.80 11.38
C PHE A 37 -7.30 -0.30 11.64
N SER A 38 -6.13 0.32 11.47
CA SER A 38 -5.93 1.76 11.57
C SER A 38 -5.06 2.24 10.41
N PRO A 39 -5.56 3.13 9.53
CA PRO A 39 -6.90 3.73 9.56
C PRO A 39 -8.00 2.67 9.24
N PRO A 40 -9.29 2.94 9.55
CA PRO A 40 -10.38 2.00 9.24
C PRO A 40 -10.60 1.85 7.73
N GLY A 41 -11.34 0.82 7.29
CA GLY A 41 -11.73 0.70 5.89
C GLY A 41 -12.52 1.92 5.39
N GLY A 42 -12.32 2.28 4.12
CA GLY A 42 -12.94 3.45 3.51
C GLY A 42 -12.32 3.81 2.17
N THR A 43 -12.73 4.96 1.65
CA THR A 43 -12.17 5.56 0.45
C THR A 43 -11.07 6.54 0.84
N TYR A 44 -9.93 6.47 0.14
CA TYR A 44 -8.77 7.33 0.33
C TYR A 44 -8.33 7.90 -1.01
N ASP A 45 -7.83 9.13 -1.00
CA ASP A 45 -7.32 9.84 -2.19
C ASP A 45 -5.82 9.59 -2.46
N SER A 46 -5.20 8.80 -1.59
CA SER A 46 -3.79 8.43 -1.65
C SER A 46 -3.56 7.05 -1.00
N ALA A 47 -2.39 6.45 -1.27
CA ALA A 47 -2.06 5.17 -0.66
C ALA A 47 -1.99 5.30 0.88
N VAL A 48 -2.42 4.26 1.60
CA VAL A 48 -2.49 4.29 3.06
C VAL A 48 -1.72 3.16 3.70
N GLU A 49 -0.95 3.47 4.73
CA GLU A 49 -0.33 2.47 5.60
C GLU A 49 -1.34 2.00 6.65
N VAL A 50 -1.75 0.74 6.56
CA VAL A 50 -2.69 0.11 7.48
C VAL A 50 -1.93 -0.67 8.55
N VAL A 51 -2.13 -0.25 9.80
CA VAL A 51 -1.65 -0.95 10.99
C VAL A 51 -2.72 -1.90 11.49
N ILE A 52 -2.34 -3.16 11.72
CA ILE A 52 -3.20 -4.16 12.37
C ILE A 52 -2.80 -4.30 13.83
N THR A 53 -3.76 -4.18 14.74
CA THR A 53 -3.54 -4.39 16.18
C THR A 53 -4.57 -5.35 16.77
N THR A 54 -4.27 -5.93 17.93
CA THR A 54 -5.25 -6.64 18.77
C THR A 54 -4.93 -6.38 20.23
N SER A 55 -5.96 -6.32 21.08
CA SER A 55 -5.80 -6.10 22.52
C SER A 55 -5.27 -7.32 23.28
N THR A 56 -5.34 -8.51 22.69
CA THR A 56 -4.77 -9.72 23.30
C THR A 56 -3.26 -9.77 23.05
N LEU A 57 -2.45 -9.55 24.08
CA LEU A 57 -0.99 -9.59 23.96
C LEU A 57 -0.47 -11.00 23.63
N GLY A 58 0.67 -11.06 22.93
CA GLY A 58 1.34 -12.32 22.59
C GLY A 58 0.63 -13.14 21.52
N THR A 59 -0.11 -12.48 20.63
CA THR A 59 -0.79 -13.10 19.48
C THR A 59 0.04 -13.03 18.21
N THR A 60 -0.13 -14.03 17.36
CA THR A 60 0.26 -13.96 15.94
C THR A 60 -0.96 -13.51 15.14
N ILE A 61 -0.79 -12.49 14.29
CA ILE A 61 -1.85 -12.03 13.37
C ILE A 61 -1.50 -12.49 11.96
N LEU A 62 -2.43 -13.16 11.30
CA LEU A 62 -2.34 -13.55 9.89
C LEU A 62 -3.33 -12.72 9.08
N TYR A 63 -2.97 -12.37 7.84
CA TYR A 63 -3.79 -11.49 7.00
C TYR A 63 -3.77 -11.88 5.52
N THR A 64 -4.73 -11.34 4.78
CA THR A 64 -4.88 -11.46 3.32
C THR A 64 -5.37 -10.13 2.77
N THR A 65 -4.96 -9.77 1.55
CA THR A 65 -5.36 -8.52 0.87
C THR A 65 -6.31 -8.75 -0.30
N ASP A 66 -6.49 -9.99 -0.73
CA ASP A 66 -7.33 -10.40 -1.85
C ASP A 66 -8.79 -10.70 -1.46
N GLY A 67 -9.13 -10.55 -0.17
CA GLY A 67 -10.45 -10.84 0.38
C GLY A 67 -10.69 -12.32 0.72
N SER A 68 -9.73 -13.21 0.55
CA SER A 68 -9.79 -14.59 1.06
C SER A 68 -9.70 -14.63 2.59
N ASP A 69 -10.25 -15.65 3.25
CA ASP A 69 -10.15 -15.75 4.72
C ASP A 69 -8.73 -16.21 5.14
N PRO A 70 -8.07 -15.55 6.11
CA PRO A 70 -6.74 -15.94 6.55
C PRO A 70 -6.71 -17.35 7.15
N ASP A 71 -5.72 -18.13 6.75
CA ASP A 71 -5.40 -19.47 7.25
C ASP A 71 -3.96 -19.54 7.79
N LEU A 72 -3.53 -20.71 8.25
CA LEU A 72 -2.19 -20.90 8.82
C LEU A 72 -1.03 -20.78 7.82
N ASN A 73 -1.31 -20.72 6.51
CA ASN A 73 -0.32 -20.49 5.46
C ASN A 73 -0.28 -19.02 5.03
N SER A 74 -1.21 -18.20 5.51
CA SER A 74 -1.30 -16.79 5.17
C SER A 74 -0.12 -16.01 5.78
N PRO A 75 0.28 -14.88 5.17
CA PRO A 75 1.35 -14.04 5.69
C PRO A 75 1.14 -13.60 7.15
N VAL A 76 2.21 -13.63 7.95
CA VAL A 76 2.23 -13.08 9.31
C VAL A 76 2.39 -11.57 9.23
N TYR A 77 1.53 -10.84 9.92
CA TYR A 77 1.65 -9.39 10.05
C TYR A 77 2.89 -9.02 10.86
N ALA A 78 3.83 -8.32 10.24
CA ALA A 78 5.12 -7.93 10.82
C ALA A 78 5.40 -6.42 10.81
N GLY A 79 4.54 -5.62 10.17
CA GLY A 79 4.66 -4.18 10.02
C GLY A 79 3.49 -3.61 9.22
N PRO A 80 3.37 -2.27 9.11
CA PRO A 80 2.29 -1.63 8.36
C PRO A 80 2.16 -2.16 6.93
N ILE A 81 0.92 -2.30 6.46
CA ILE A 81 0.62 -2.75 5.10
C ILE A 81 0.30 -1.52 4.26
N LEU A 82 1.08 -1.27 3.22
CA LEU A 82 0.80 -0.20 2.28
C LEU A 82 -0.29 -0.65 1.28
N VAL A 83 -1.37 0.11 1.23
CA VAL A 83 -2.51 -0.12 0.34
C VAL A 83 -2.57 0.97 -0.71
N SER A 84 -2.23 0.63 -1.95
CA SER A 84 -2.13 1.56 -3.09
C SER A 84 -3.19 1.33 -4.17
N GLU A 85 -4.01 0.30 -4.03
CA GLU A 85 -5.12 -0.03 -4.92
C GLU A 85 -6.34 -0.54 -4.13
N THR A 86 -7.45 -0.82 -4.83
CA THR A 86 -8.66 -1.33 -4.17
C THR A 86 -8.45 -2.76 -3.71
N ILE A 87 -8.53 -3.00 -2.40
CA ILE A 87 -8.34 -4.32 -1.80
C ILE A 87 -9.41 -4.63 -0.75
N THR A 88 -9.51 -5.90 -0.38
CA THR A 88 -10.24 -6.33 0.82
C THR A 88 -9.26 -6.95 1.80
N LEU A 89 -8.91 -6.21 2.84
CA LEU A 89 -8.03 -6.67 3.90
C LEU A 89 -8.82 -7.51 4.89
N LYS A 90 -8.37 -8.75 5.13
CA LYS A 90 -8.87 -9.59 6.20
C LYS A 90 -7.75 -9.99 7.15
N ALA A 91 -8.04 -10.11 8.44
CA ALA A 91 -7.07 -10.53 9.45
C ALA A 91 -7.69 -11.41 10.53
N LYS A 92 -6.92 -12.37 11.02
CA LYS A 92 -7.28 -13.27 12.12
C LYS A 92 -6.09 -13.42 13.08
N ALA A 93 -6.37 -13.38 14.38
CA ALA A 93 -5.36 -13.46 15.43
C ALA A 93 -5.43 -14.81 16.17
N TYR A 94 -4.25 -15.33 16.49
CA TYR A 94 -4.03 -16.64 17.09
C TYR A 94 -3.17 -16.50 18.34
N ARG A 95 -3.50 -17.28 19.38
CA ARG A 95 -2.65 -17.42 20.57
C ARG A 95 -2.81 -18.82 21.13
N THR A 96 -1.69 -19.47 21.42
CA THR A 96 -1.68 -20.83 21.98
C THR A 96 -2.46 -20.86 23.30
N GLY A 97 -3.39 -21.83 23.41
CA GLY A 97 -4.22 -22.01 24.60
C GLY A 97 -5.44 -21.09 24.67
N MET A 98 -5.72 -20.31 23.63
CA MET A 98 -6.93 -19.48 23.50
C MET A 98 -7.74 -19.91 22.27
N GLN A 99 -9.03 -19.57 22.24
CA GLN A 99 -9.81 -19.70 21.02
C GLN A 99 -9.42 -18.59 20.04
N ASP A 100 -9.29 -18.92 18.75
CA ASP A 100 -8.94 -17.94 17.72
C ASP A 100 -9.93 -16.75 17.68
N SER A 101 -9.44 -15.60 17.22
CA SER A 101 -10.31 -14.45 17.01
C SER A 101 -11.33 -14.68 15.90
N ALA A 102 -12.40 -13.88 15.91
CA ALA A 102 -13.19 -13.66 14.70
C ALA A 102 -12.34 -13.00 13.61
N ILE A 103 -12.73 -13.17 12.35
CA ILE A 103 -12.09 -12.51 11.20
C ILE A 103 -12.48 -11.02 11.19
N ALA A 104 -11.48 -10.15 11.14
CA ALA A 104 -11.65 -8.74 10.80
C ALA A 104 -11.63 -8.58 9.28
N THR A 105 -12.50 -7.71 8.76
CA THR A 105 -12.64 -7.43 7.32
C THR A 105 -12.80 -5.93 7.13
N ALA A 106 -12.06 -5.35 6.20
CA ALA A 106 -12.22 -3.98 5.74
C ALA A 106 -11.91 -3.88 4.25
N SER A 107 -12.70 -3.08 3.54
CA SER A 107 -12.42 -2.70 2.15
C SER A 107 -11.73 -1.35 2.14
N TYR A 108 -10.69 -1.25 1.32
CA TYR A 108 -9.98 -0.01 1.05
C TYR A 108 -10.15 0.28 -0.42
N THR A 109 -10.62 1.48 -0.74
CA THR A 109 -10.73 1.95 -2.12
C THR A 109 -9.82 3.16 -2.26
N ILE A 110 -8.87 3.09 -3.18
CA ILE A 110 -7.98 4.22 -3.48
C ILE A 110 -8.57 4.95 -4.71
N GLU A 111 -9.20 6.09 -4.46
CA GLU A 111 -9.72 7.00 -5.47
C GLU A 111 -8.70 8.12 -5.69
N LEU A 112 -7.67 7.81 -6.47
CA LEU A 112 -6.71 8.82 -6.88
C LEU A 112 -7.45 9.96 -7.59
N PRO A 113 -7.00 11.21 -7.42
CA PRO A 113 -7.47 12.28 -8.28
C PRO A 113 -7.29 11.85 -9.74
N PRO A 114 -8.19 12.28 -10.64
CA PRO A 114 -7.99 12.02 -12.06
C PRO A 114 -6.60 12.54 -12.40
N PRO A 115 -5.78 11.73 -13.10
CA PRO A 115 -4.46 12.18 -13.45
C PRO A 115 -4.62 13.44 -14.34
N PRO A 116 -3.61 14.32 -14.41
CA PRO A 116 -3.69 15.50 -15.25
C PRO A 116 -4.19 15.13 -16.65
N ASP A 117 -4.95 16.01 -17.30
CA ASP A 117 -5.62 15.79 -18.59
C ASP A 117 -4.73 15.21 -19.72
N GLN A 118 -3.41 15.19 -19.52
CA GLN A 118 -2.40 14.66 -20.45
C GLN A 118 -1.84 13.27 -20.08
N MET A 119 -2.34 12.58 -19.05
CA MET A 119 -1.93 11.21 -18.73
C MET A 119 -2.92 10.20 -19.32
N ILE A 120 -2.41 9.10 -19.87
CA ILE A 120 -3.20 8.03 -20.49
C ILE A 120 -3.10 6.77 -19.65
N TYR A 121 -4.26 6.14 -19.39
CA TYR A 121 -4.34 4.84 -18.74
C TYR A 121 -3.86 3.75 -19.70
N VAL A 122 -2.87 2.99 -19.28
CA VAL A 122 -2.35 1.81 -19.96
C VAL A 122 -2.78 0.58 -19.15
N PRO A 123 -3.71 -0.25 -19.67
CA PRO A 123 -4.08 -1.49 -19.00
C PRO A 123 -2.86 -2.40 -18.86
N GLY A 124 -2.68 -2.99 -17.68
CA GLY A 124 -1.61 -3.95 -17.42
C GLY A 124 -1.76 -5.20 -18.28
N GLY A 125 -0.64 -5.87 -18.52
CA GLY A 125 -0.59 -7.04 -19.39
C GLY A 125 0.78 -7.69 -19.44
N THR A 126 0.86 -8.75 -20.22
CA THR A 126 2.10 -9.50 -20.45
C THR A 126 2.54 -9.34 -21.89
N PHE A 127 3.80 -8.98 -22.12
CA PHE A 127 4.38 -8.84 -23.46
C PHE A 127 5.79 -9.43 -23.53
N THR A 128 6.28 -9.60 -24.76
CA THR A 128 7.66 -9.98 -25.03
C THR A 128 8.47 -8.72 -25.27
N MET A 129 9.41 -8.43 -24.38
CA MET A 129 10.31 -7.28 -24.44
C MET A 129 11.61 -7.65 -25.17
N GLY A 130 12.14 -6.72 -25.97
CA GLY A 130 13.31 -6.89 -26.83
C GLY A 130 12.99 -7.39 -28.23
N ASP A 131 14.01 -7.46 -29.10
CA ASP A 131 13.87 -7.89 -30.50
C ASP A 131 14.82 -9.03 -30.85
N THR A 132 14.25 -10.18 -31.25
CA THR A 132 15.01 -11.35 -31.77
C THR A 132 15.91 -11.04 -32.98
N ARG A 133 15.68 -9.93 -33.68
CA ARG A 133 16.45 -9.45 -34.83
C ARG A 133 17.17 -8.12 -34.57
N GLY A 134 17.09 -7.62 -33.34
CA GLY A 134 17.66 -6.36 -32.91
C GLY A 134 19.16 -6.43 -32.64
N TYR A 135 19.67 -5.37 -32.02
CA TYR A 135 21.06 -5.32 -31.56
C TYR A 135 21.30 -6.25 -30.36
N VAL A 136 22.57 -6.50 -30.02
CA VAL A 136 22.94 -7.40 -28.91
C VAL A 136 22.37 -6.94 -27.57
N ASN A 137 22.19 -5.63 -27.37
CA ASN A 137 21.60 -5.06 -26.15
C ASN A 137 20.06 -5.18 -26.10
N GLU A 138 19.41 -5.69 -27.16
CA GLU A 138 17.96 -5.94 -27.22
C GLU A 138 17.64 -7.45 -27.08
N LEU A 139 18.68 -8.26 -26.82
CA LEU A 139 18.61 -9.73 -26.71
C LEU A 139 19.02 -10.22 -25.30
N PRO A 140 18.53 -11.40 -24.87
CA PRO A 140 17.45 -12.15 -25.50
C PRO A 140 16.09 -11.51 -25.21
N THR A 141 15.13 -11.78 -26.09
CA THR A 141 13.74 -11.45 -25.78
C THR A 141 13.27 -12.19 -24.53
N HIS A 142 12.51 -11.52 -23.68
CA HIS A 142 12.00 -12.09 -22.44
C HIS A 142 10.57 -11.62 -22.17
N THR A 143 9.82 -12.40 -21.39
CA THR A 143 8.44 -12.04 -21.03
C THR A 143 8.44 -11.13 -19.81
N VAL A 144 7.72 -10.01 -19.92
CA VAL A 144 7.49 -9.07 -18.82
C VAL A 144 5.98 -8.96 -18.58
N THR A 145 5.58 -8.99 -17.31
CA THR A 145 4.20 -8.72 -16.87
C THR A 145 4.18 -7.42 -16.10
N LEU A 146 3.32 -6.49 -16.52
CA LEU A 146 3.14 -5.18 -15.92
C LEU A 146 1.75 -5.06 -15.29
N ASN A 147 1.68 -4.40 -14.15
CA ASN A 147 0.42 -3.88 -13.62
C ASN A 147 -0.08 -2.72 -14.50
N SER A 148 -1.33 -2.31 -14.33
CA SER A 148 -1.84 -1.13 -15.03
C SER A 148 -1.17 0.14 -14.49
N PHE A 149 -0.95 1.12 -15.36
CA PHE A 149 -0.31 2.38 -14.99
C PHE A 149 -0.84 3.54 -15.84
N TYR A 150 -0.42 4.76 -15.50
CA TYR A 150 -0.63 5.94 -16.33
C TYR A 150 0.70 6.43 -16.88
N ILE A 151 0.73 6.86 -18.14
CA ILE A 151 1.90 7.48 -18.77
C ILE A 151 1.51 8.79 -19.44
N GLY A 152 2.44 9.75 -19.47
CA GLY A 152 2.23 11.01 -20.17
C GLY A 152 1.98 10.77 -21.66
N LYS A 153 0.92 11.36 -22.20
CA LYS A 153 0.60 11.32 -23.64
C LYS A 153 1.69 11.96 -24.49
N TYR A 154 2.35 12.97 -23.92
CA TYR A 154 3.42 13.75 -24.53
C TYR A 154 4.59 13.84 -23.55
N GLU A 155 5.78 14.20 -24.05
CA GLU A 155 6.87 14.57 -23.15
C GLU A 155 6.49 15.78 -22.28
N VAL A 156 7.07 15.85 -21.08
CA VAL A 156 6.93 17.00 -20.21
C VAL A 156 7.41 18.26 -20.94
N THR A 157 6.56 19.26 -21.01
CA THR A 157 6.84 20.50 -21.72
C THR A 157 7.74 21.44 -20.92
N GLN A 158 8.37 22.40 -21.59
CA GLN A 158 9.20 23.43 -20.97
C GLN A 158 8.41 24.25 -19.93
N ALA A 159 7.14 24.55 -20.21
CA ALA A 159 6.28 25.26 -19.27
C ALA A 159 5.96 24.43 -18.02
N GLU A 160 5.57 23.16 -18.18
CA GLU A 160 5.31 22.26 -17.05
C GLU A 160 6.56 22.06 -16.19
N TYR A 161 7.71 21.81 -16.82
CA TYR A 161 8.98 21.65 -16.10
C TYR A 161 9.34 22.90 -15.29
N SER A 162 9.18 24.07 -15.91
CA SER A 162 9.55 25.36 -15.33
C SER A 162 8.67 25.80 -14.14
N GLN A 163 7.55 25.12 -13.87
CA GLN A 163 6.75 25.34 -12.66
C GLN A 163 7.49 24.93 -11.38
N TYR A 164 8.37 23.92 -11.48
CA TYR A 164 9.00 23.28 -10.31
C TYR A 164 10.53 23.32 -10.35
N MET A 165 11.10 23.32 -11.54
CA MET A 165 12.54 23.18 -11.76
C MET A 165 13.03 24.23 -12.76
N GLN A 166 14.36 24.32 -12.91
CA GLN A 166 15.01 25.11 -13.96
C GLN A 166 15.93 24.18 -14.75
N PRO A 167 16.07 24.37 -16.08
CA PRO A 167 16.95 23.53 -16.89
C PRO A 167 18.42 23.74 -16.52
N GLY A 168 19.29 22.77 -16.85
CA GLY A 168 20.73 22.88 -16.59
C GLY A 168 21.41 24.03 -17.35
N SER A 169 20.77 24.52 -18.41
CA SER A 169 21.08 25.77 -19.10
C SER A 169 19.80 26.38 -19.64
N SER A 170 19.75 27.68 -19.93
CA SER A 170 18.56 28.33 -20.52
C SER A 170 18.03 27.53 -21.71
N TRP A 171 16.70 27.39 -21.81
CA TRP A 171 16.06 26.80 -22.98
C TRP A 171 16.59 27.46 -24.26
N ARG A 172 16.90 26.64 -25.25
CA ARG A 172 17.46 27.11 -26.53
C ARG A 172 16.48 26.82 -27.65
N SER A 173 16.82 27.18 -28.88
CA SER A 173 16.02 26.83 -30.06
C SER A 173 16.48 25.56 -30.77
N ASP A 174 17.57 24.92 -30.29
CA ASP A 174 18.19 23.76 -30.95
C ASP A 174 17.22 22.60 -31.19
N TYR A 175 16.31 22.37 -30.25
CA TYR A 175 15.30 21.30 -30.30
C TYR A 175 13.87 21.85 -30.11
N GLY A 176 13.69 23.15 -30.34
CA GLY A 176 12.43 23.87 -30.18
C GLY A 176 12.33 24.68 -28.87
N LEU A 177 11.73 25.86 -28.94
CA LEU A 177 11.68 26.81 -27.84
C LEU A 177 10.26 27.28 -27.61
N GLY A 178 9.78 27.19 -26.38
CA GLY A 178 8.49 27.71 -25.96
C GLY A 178 7.68 26.72 -25.14
N ASP A 179 6.57 27.20 -24.59
CA ASP A 179 5.81 26.54 -23.54
C ASP A 179 5.34 25.12 -23.86
N ASN A 180 5.09 24.82 -25.14
CA ASN A 180 4.58 23.52 -25.60
C ASN A 180 5.67 22.59 -26.17
N TYR A 181 6.95 23.00 -26.15
CA TYR A 181 8.05 22.15 -26.59
C TYR A 181 8.52 21.25 -25.44
N PRO A 182 9.06 20.05 -25.74
CA PRO A 182 9.64 19.19 -24.72
C PRO A 182 10.73 19.89 -23.91
N ALA A 183 10.77 19.60 -22.61
CA ALA A 183 11.87 19.98 -21.75
C ALA A 183 13.13 19.16 -22.10
N TYR A 184 14.22 19.82 -22.47
CA TYR A 184 15.51 19.21 -22.75
C TYR A 184 16.67 19.95 -22.04
N TYR A 185 17.87 19.36 -22.00
CA TYR A 185 18.94 19.78 -21.06
C TYR A 185 18.54 19.64 -19.58
N VAL A 186 17.81 18.57 -19.30
CA VAL A 186 17.45 18.11 -17.96
C VAL A 186 18.20 16.82 -17.68
N SER A 187 18.84 16.71 -16.52
CA SER A 187 19.54 15.49 -16.12
C SER A 187 18.58 14.49 -15.47
N TRP A 188 18.96 13.21 -15.44
CA TRP A 188 18.19 12.18 -14.74
C TRP A 188 17.93 12.56 -13.28
N TYR A 189 18.95 13.05 -12.57
CA TYR A 189 18.80 13.57 -11.20
C TYR A 189 17.77 14.71 -11.11
N ALA A 190 17.77 15.63 -12.07
CA ALA A 190 16.82 16.74 -12.09
C ALA A 190 15.37 16.24 -12.28
N ILE A 191 15.17 15.16 -13.05
CA ILE A 191 13.85 14.56 -13.22
C ILE A 191 13.34 13.89 -11.94
N LEU A 192 14.20 13.19 -11.19
CA LEU A 192 13.78 12.64 -9.89
C LEU A 192 13.24 13.72 -8.96
N LYS A 193 13.95 14.86 -8.90
CA LYS A 193 13.54 16.03 -8.11
C LYS A 193 12.23 16.62 -8.60
N TYR A 194 12.10 16.79 -9.92
CA TYR A 194 10.87 17.26 -10.57
C TYR A 194 9.66 16.38 -10.24
N CYS A 195 9.80 15.06 -10.38
CA CYS A 195 8.75 14.10 -10.08
C CYS A 195 8.21 14.25 -8.65
N ASN A 196 9.10 14.30 -7.65
CA ASN A 196 8.67 14.47 -6.26
C ASN A 196 8.08 15.86 -5.98
N LEU A 197 8.65 16.93 -6.53
CA LEU A 197 8.11 18.29 -6.37
C LEU A 197 6.68 18.39 -6.91
N ARG A 198 6.45 17.88 -8.13
CA ARG A 198 5.12 17.85 -8.75
C ARG A 198 4.15 16.98 -7.95
N SER A 199 4.59 15.80 -7.51
CA SER A 199 3.78 14.91 -6.66
C SER A 199 3.28 15.63 -5.41
N MET A 200 4.18 16.29 -4.68
CA MET A 200 3.82 17.03 -3.46
C MET A 200 2.88 18.20 -3.75
N ALA A 201 3.10 18.93 -4.85
CA ALA A 201 2.24 20.05 -5.23
C ALA A 201 0.81 19.63 -5.59
N GLU A 202 0.65 18.41 -6.08
CA GLU A 202 -0.64 17.80 -6.42
C GLU A 202 -1.22 16.93 -5.29
N GLY A 203 -0.58 16.92 -4.11
CA GLY A 203 -1.05 16.16 -2.94
C GLY A 203 -0.80 14.65 -3.01
N LEU A 204 0.06 14.20 -3.92
CA LEU A 204 0.44 12.80 -4.11
C LEU A 204 1.64 12.41 -3.22
N ILE A 205 1.73 11.13 -2.90
CA ILE A 205 2.84 10.52 -2.16
C ILE A 205 4.05 10.43 -3.11
N PRO A 206 5.20 11.06 -2.79
CA PRO A 206 6.35 11.07 -3.69
C PRO A 206 7.01 9.70 -3.82
N CYS A 207 7.41 9.32 -5.03
CA CYS A 207 8.01 8.01 -5.30
C CYS A 207 9.47 7.90 -4.85
N TYR A 208 10.27 8.96 -5.00
CA TYR A 208 11.72 8.85 -4.80
C TYR A 208 12.15 9.20 -3.37
N THR A 209 13.08 8.43 -2.82
CA THR A 209 13.80 8.74 -1.58
C THR A 209 15.28 8.92 -1.87
N ILE A 210 15.83 10.06 -1.49
CA ILE A 210 17.26 10.39 -1.59
C ILE A 210 17.71 10.88 -0.21
N ASN A 211 18.86 10.38 0.26
CA ASN A 211 19.38 10.68 1.62
C ASN A 211 18.33 10.44 2.73
N GLY A 212 17.52 9.39 2.59
CA GLY A 212 16.50 9.01 3.58
C GLY A 212 15.30 9.96 3.67
N SER A 213 15.10 10.86 2.69
CA SER A 213 13.93 11.74 2.65
C SER A 213 13.22 11.67 1.31
N THR A 214 11.89 11.74 1.32
CA THR A 214 11.06 11.93 0.12
C THR A 214 10.88 13.40 -0.25
N ASN A 215 11.26 14.34 0.63
CA ASN A 215 11.09 15.77 0.41
C ASN A 215 12.32 16.38 -0.32
N PRO A 216 12.16 16.86 -1.57
CA PRO A 216 13.24 17.46 -2.37
C PRO A 216 13.98 18.64 -1.74
N ALA A 217 13.37 19.33 -0.77
CA ALA A 217 14.03 20.40 -0.02
C ALA A 217 15.23 19.89 0.80
N ASN A 218 15.22 18.61 1.18
CA ASN A 218 16.26 17.98 2.00
C ASN A 218 17.38 17.32 1.17
N TRP A 219 17.29 17.34 -0.16
CA TRP A 219 18.24 16.63 -1.04
C TRP A 219 19.44 17.47 -1.45
N GLY A 220 19.38 18.78 -1.21
CA GLY A 220 20.39 19.74 -1.67
C GLY A 220 20.26 20.08 -3.16
N ALA A 221 21.36 20.58 -3.73
CA ALA A 221 21.46 20.92 -5.14
C ALA A 221 21.51 19.66 -6.00
N VAL A 222 20.93 19.73 -7.20
CA VAL A 222 21.02 18.64 -8.18
C VAL A 222 22.47 18.49 -8.64
N PRO A 223 23.08 17.29 -8.58
CA PRO A 223 24.44 17.06 -9.04
C PRO A 223 24.59 17.28 -10.55
N THR A 224 25.75 17.78 -10.97
CA THR A 224 26.15 17.88 -12.39
C THR A 224 26.86 16.62 -12.89
N ASP A 225 27.36 15.82 -11.97
CA ASP A 225 28.17 14.62 -12.21
C ASP A 225 27.76 13.54 -11.20
N TYR A 226 28.45 12.40 -11.27
CA TYR A 226 28.27 11.24 -10.38
C TYR A 226 28.06 11.62 -8.91
N ASN A 227 27.09 10.97 -8.27
CA ASN A 227 26.81 11.20 -6.86
C ASN A 227 26.16 9.97 -6.21
N ASP A 228 26.90 9.33 -5.29
CA ASP A 228 26.50 8.11 -4.60
C ASP A 228 25.08 8.15 -4.02
N ALA A 229 24.68 9.27 -3.42
CA ALA A 229 23.38 9.40 -2.77
C ALA A 229 22.23 9.48 -3.78
N TRP A 230 22.45 10.18 -4.90
CA TRP A 230 21.44 10.33 -5.94
C TRP A 230 21.37 9.09 -6.84
N ASP A 231 22.50 8.43 -7.09
CA ASP A 231 22.55 7.14 -7.80
C ASP A 231 21.90 6.02 -6.98
N ALA A 232 21.94 6.11 -5.65
CA ALA A 232 21.24 5.21 -4.73
C ALA A 232 19.78 5.62 -4.47
N ALA A 233 19.17 6.48 -5.31
CA ALA A 233 17.76 6.84 -5.17
C ALA A 233 16.86 5.60 -5.16
N ILE A 234 15.97 5.52 -4.17
CA ILE A 234 15.02 4.42 -4.03
C ILE A 234 13.66 4.90 -4.52
N CYS A 235 13.01 4.11 -5.39
CA CYS A 235 11.63 4.33 -5.79
C CYS A 235 10.70 3.45 -4.95
N ASP A 236 9.73 4.06 -4.27
CA ASP A 236 8.57 3.36 -3.72
C ASP A 236 7.54 3.11 -4.82
N TRP A 237 7.41 1.85 -5.22
CA TRP A 237 6.52 1.42 -6.29
C TRP A 237 5.05 1.38 -5.89
N ASN A 238 4.75 1.58 -4.61
CA ASN A 238 3.38 1.68 -4.10
C ASN A 238 2.93 3.13 -3.90
N ALA A 239 3.83 4.10 -4.04
CA ALA A 239 3.48 5.51 -4.01
C ALA A 239 2.64 5.87 -5.25
N ASN A 240 1.69 6.78 -5.07
CA ASN A 240 0.79 7.25 -6.13
C ASN A 240 1.29 8.54 -6.84
N GLY A 241 2.53 8.95 -6.57
CA GLY A 241 3.17 10.11 -7.19
C GLY A 241 3.73 9.83 -8.59
N TYR A 242 4.31 10.88 -9.16
CA TYR A 242 5.03 10.82 -10.42
C TYR A 242 6.38 10.12 -10.25
N ARG A 243 6.74 9.35 -11.28
CA ARG A 243 8.08 8.76 -11.46
C ARG A 243 8.38 8.64 -12.95
N LEU A 244 9.65 8.39 -13.27
CA LEU A 244 10.03 7.89 -14.57
C LEU A 244 9.38 6.51 -14.81
N PRO A 245 8.96 6.20 -16.05
CA PRO A 245 8.60 4.84 -16.41
C PRO A 245 9.84 3.94 -16.30
N THR A 246 9.62 2.68 -15.96
CA THR A 246 10.63 1.64 -16.20
C THR A 246 10.85 1.48 -17.70
N GLU A 247 11.98 0.89 -18.10
CA GLU A 247 12.24 0.57 -19.52
C GLU A 247 11.12 -0.30 -20.11
N ALA A 248 10.65 -1.29 -19.35
CA ALA A 248 9.55 -2.16 -19.78
C ALA A 248 8.21 -1.42 -19.92
N GLU A 249 7.86 -0.52 -18.99
CA GLU A 249 6.66 0.32 -19.11
C GLU A 249 6.75 1.26 -20.32
N TRP A 250 7.94 1.77 -20.62
CA TRP A 250 8.17 2.66 -21.76
C TRP A 250 8.09 1.90 -23.11
N GLU A 251 8.62 0.68 -23.19
CA GLU A 251 8.52 -0.17 -24.39
C GLU A 251 7.10 -0.72 -24.61
N TYR A 252 6.34 -0.92 -23.53
CA TYR A 252 4.98 -1.47 -23.59
C TYR A 252 3.91 -0.47 -24.05
N ALA A 253 4.08 0.81 -23.73
CA ALA A 253 3.10 1.88 -23.96
C ALA A 253 3.10 2.39 -25.42
#